data_AF-F4X1Z4-F1
#
_entry.id   AF-F4X1Z4-F1
#
_cell.length_a   1.000
_cell.length_b   1.000
_cell.length_c   1.000
_cell.angle_alpha   90.00
_cell.angle_beta   90.00
_cell.angle_gamma   90.00
#
_symmetry.space_group_name_H-M   'P 1'
#
loop_
_entity.id
_entity.type
_entity.pdbx_description
1 polymer ?
#
loop_
_entity_poly.entity_id
_entity_poly.type
_entity_poly.pdbx_seq_one_letter_code
_entity_poly.pdbx_strand_id
1 'polypeptide(L)'
;MQLSIPIMDSNTRTVDLCTGWAIYWYVFEFRRMATPNELQTRNFDSLLVIPSAARNNMFSLEERFEILKTYFQSQCCVAETVRILKRNMGRDRAPTEGAIRKLPNVVELSDAWLDKELVRLRELGGMALPRFSLKRYFFYVLCLTGTLIVLLNLLREDEIWHSMRPHPSQPQAVRVTGDMPKVLNINGTASLGENSIDQDPSRRPWYMKGGTRRPYPAIRTRNTGRRLAQLWPEEAAYDDRVTNQLMFVPPDYNKTGSEHSLKKIMIPHGMAEAKIGPDIFFQQRCPVNTCTIVRDNPDDADLILFKDYITHVGRRSYNQVWMLYFLECPYHTQSVKSALINWTATYRRDSDIVAPYERWQYYDSSITQISQTFNYAANKTKKVAWFVSNCHPRNQRMHYARELSKYIQVDIYGACGSLRCPRSQSQTCFDMLDEDYKFYLAFENSNCKDYITEKFFVNGLGHNVLPIVMGAHPTDYARSSPYRSYIHVDEFESPKELAEYLHRLDRDDDLYNSYFRWKGTGEFINTYFWCRVCAMLHDDRPPKYYKDVNEWWRGDGVCTTSSWREHDLARPQNT
;
A
#
# COMPACT_ATOMS: atom_id res chain seq x y z
N MET A 1 -36.82 -36.23 -20.34
CA MET A 1 -36.32 -37.12 -19.28
C MET A 1 -35.83 -36.24 -18.14
N GLN A 2 -36.51 -36.30 -16.99
CA GLN A 2 -36.12 -35.59 -15.77
C GLN A 2 -34.71 -36.03 -15.35
N LEU A 3 -33.86 -35.06 -15.02
CA LEU A 3 -32.71 -35.29 -14.14
C LEU A 3 -32.70 -34.19 -13.09
N SER A 4 -33.14 -34.61 -11.92
CA SER A 4 -33.16 -33.94 -10.63
C SER A 4 -31.77 -33.42 -10.27
N ILE A 5 -31.66 -32.12 -9.98
CA ILE A 5 -30.51 -31.55 -9.28
C ILE A 5 -30.77 -31.73 -7.78
N PRO A 6 -29.80 -32.25 -7.00
CA PRO A 6 -29.97 -32.45 -5.57
C PRO A 6 -30.08 -31.09 -4.85
N ILE A 7 -31.03 -31.02 -3.93
CA ILE A 7 -31.10 -30.02 -2.87
C ILE A 7 -29.83 -30.20 -2.03
N MET A 8 -28.89 -29.27 -2.14
CA MET A 8 -27.78 -29.13 -1.20
C MET A 8 -27.92 -27.83 -0.42
N ASP A 9 -28.42 -28.05 0.78
CA ASP A 9 -28.24 -27.35 2.04
C ASP A 9 -27.85 -25.87 2.07
N SER A 10 -28.77 -25.12 2.67
CA SER A 10 -28.69 -23.73 3.06
C SER A 10 -27.72 -23.55 4.24
N ASN A 11 -26.43 -23.42 3.98
CA ASN A 11 -25.49 -22.73 4.88
C ASN A 11 -24.10 -22.68 4.24
N THR A 12 -23.86 -21.67 3.38
CA THR A 12 -22.58 -20.96 3.14
C THR A 12 -22.60 -20.24 1.78
N ARG A 13 -23.27 -19.10 1.69
CA ARG A 13 -23.01 -18.04 0.69
C ARG A 13 -23.40 -16.68 1.26
N THR A 14 -22.47 -16.08 1.99
CA THR A 14 -22.50 -14.67 2.47
C THR A 14 -21.40 -13.84 1.78
N VAL A 15 -20.90 -14.27 0.63
CA VAL A 15 -19.55 -13.88 0.17
C VAL A 15 -19.55 -12.99 -1.10
N ASP A 16 -20.60 -12.21 -1.37
CA ASP A 16 -20.59 -11.15 -2.41
C ASP A 16 -21.33 -9.84 -2.01
N LEU A 17 -21.80 -9.70 -0.77
CA LEU A 17 -22.53 -8.49 -0.31
C LEU A 17 -21.52 -7.53 0.34
N CYS A 18 -21.16 -6.38 -0.20
CA CYS A 18 -21.78 -5.61 -1.27
C CYS A 18 -20.73 -5.44 -2.38
N THR A 19 -20.81 -6.14 -3.50
CA THR A 19 -19.91 -5.89 -4.64
C THR A 19 -20.14 -4.46 -5.17
N GLY A 20 -19.36 -3.53 -4.63
CA GLY A 20 -19.62 -2.09 -4.56
C GLY A 20 -20.75 -1.78 -3.56
N TRP A 21 -20.78 -0.74 -2.75
CA TRP A 21 -20.62 0.67 -3.14
C TRP A 21 -20.99 1.03 -4.59
N ALA A 22 -21.53 0.10 -5.40
CA ALA A 22 -21.86 0.31 -6.81
C ALA A 22 -23.13 1.14 -6.96
N ILE A 23 -23.80 1.40 -5.84
CA ILE A 23 -24.66 2.54 -5.60
C ILE A 23 -24.35 3.09 -4.19
N TYR A 24 -23.10 3.30 -3.78
CA TYR A 24 -22.85 4.20 -2.62
C TYR A 24 -23.45 5.58 -2.90
N TRP A 25 -23.62 5.89 -4.18
CA TRP A 25 -23.97 7.19 -4.67
C TRP A 25 -24.81 7.21 -5.96
N TYR A 26 -25.43 6.16 -6.49
CA TYR A 26 -26.44 6.45 -7.55
C TYR A 26 -27.45 7.51 -7.07
N VAL A 27 -27.58 7.74 -5.74
CA VAL A 27 -28.42 8.83 -5.25
C VAL A 27 -27.90 9.67 -4.08
N PHE A 28 -26.71 9.53 -3.48
CA PHE A 28 -26.39 10.41 -2.33
C PHE A 28 -26.58 11.93 -2.68
N GLU A 29 -26.62 12.30 -3.98
CA GLU A 29 -27.18 13.56 -4.49
C GLU A 29 -28.37 13.51 -5.50
N PHE A 30 -28.83 12.37 -6.05
CA PHE A 30 -29.89 12.42 -7.11
C PHE A 30 -31.26 12.92 -6.60
N ARG A 31 -31.42 13.19 -5.30
CA ARG A 31 -32.62 13.89 -4.81
C ARG A 31 -32.39 14.89 -3.67
N ARG A 32 -31.26 15.58 -3.64
CA ARG A 32 -31.28 16.94 -3.08
C ARG A 32 -32.06 17.94 -3.95
N MET A 33 -32.53 17.53 -5.15
CA MET A 33 -33.04 18.46 -6.17
C MET A 33 -34.36 18.13 -6.89
N ALA A 34 -35.04 16.99 -6.74
CA ALA A 34 -36.32 16.82 -7.45
C ALA A 34 -37.49 17.25 -6.57
N THR A 35 -38.17 18.33 -6.96
CA THR A 35 -39.41 18.79 -6.32
C THR A 35 -40.47 17.67 -6.32
N PRO A 36 -41.47 17.71 -5.41
CA PRO A 36 -42.48 16.67 -5.29
C PRO A 36 -43.21 16.30 -6.59
N ASN A 37 -43.31 17.23 -7.54
CA ASN A 37 -44.04 17.05 -8.80
C ASN A 37 -43.30 16.23 -9.88
N GLU A 38 -41.98 16.04 -9.78
CA GLU A 38 -41.21 15.33 -10.82
C GLU A 38 -41.10 13.81 -10.60
N LEU A 39 -41.48 13.29 -9.42
CA LEU A 39 -41.47 11.84 -9.15
C LEU A 39 -42.69 11.09 -9.68
N GLN A 40 -43.75 11.81 -10.06
CA GLN A 40 -45.01 11.19 -10.48
C GLN A 40 -44.94 10.58 -11.90
N THR A 41 -43.91 10.89 -12.70
CA THR A 41 -43.97 10.64 -14.15
C THR A 41 -43.15 9.47 -14.67
N ARG A 42 -42.31 8.77 -13.88
CA ARG A 42 -41.60 7.59 -14.40
C ARG A 42 -41.41 6.46 -13.37
N ASN A 43 -42.41 5.59 -13.32
CA ASN A 43 -42.34 4.13 -13.10
C ASN A 43 -41.48 3.56 -11.93
N PHE A 44 -41.10 4.35 -10.93
CA PHE A 44 -40.38 3.84 -9.76
C PHE A 44 -41.27 3.08 -8.77
N ASP A 45 -42.56 3.41 -8.73
CA ASP A 45 -43.52 2.77 -7.82
C ASP A 45 -43.75 1.28 -8.11
N SER A 46 -43.47 0.81 -9.33
CA SER A 46 -43.66 -0.58 -9.75
C SER A 46 -42.46 -1.50 -9.48
N LEU A 47 -41.28 -0.96 -9.15
CA LEU A 47 -40.03 -1.72 -9.07
C LEU A 47 -39.64 -2.17 -7.65
N LEU A 48 -40.28 -1.66 -6.60
CA LEU A 48 -39.92 -2.02 -5.22
C LEU A 48 -41.14 -2.15 -4.30
N VAL A 49 -41.73 -3.36 -4.25
CA VAL A 49 -42.85 -3.69 -3.35
C VAL A 49 -42.33 -4.49 -2.16
N ILE A 50 -42.23 -3.84 -0.99
CA ILE A 50 -41.88 -4.47 0.28
C ILE A 50 -43.17 -4.62 1.10
N PRO A 51 -43.64 -5.84 1.40
CA PRO A 51 -44.86 -6.03 2.19
C PRO A 51 -44.61 -5.78 3.69
N SER A 52 -45.52 -5.05 4.34
CA SER A 52 -45.53 -4.85 5.80
C SER A 52 -46.07 -6.07 6.55
N ALA A 53 -45.74 -6.17 7.84
CA ALA A 53 -46.30 -7.18 8.75
C ALA A 53 -47.77 -6.90 9.10
N ALA A 54 -48.24 -5.66 9.00
CA ALA A 54 -49.64 -5.28 9.18
C ALA A 54 -50.42 -5.49 7.87
N ARG A 55 -51.54 -6.23 7.93
CA ARG A 55 -52.39 -6.50 6.75
C ARG A 55 -52.86 -5.18 6.12
N ASN A 56 -52.70 -5.07 4.80
CA ASN A 56 -53.12 -3.96 3.94
C ASN A 56 -52.39 -2.60 4.08
N ASN A 57 -51.23 -2.52 4.73
CA ASN A 57 -50.41 -1.30 4.67
C ASN A 57 -49.21 -1.46 3.72
N MET A 58 -49.15 -0.59 2.70
CA MET A 58 -47.96 -0.38 1.88
C MET A 58 -47.05 0.65 2.56
N PHE A 59 -45.73 0.37 2.58
CA PHE A 59 -44.74 1.34 3.04
C PHE A 59 -44.68 2.53 2.09
N SER A 60 -44.60 3.75 2.64
CA SER A 60 -44.37 4.95 1.84
C SER A 60 -43.02 4.86 1.12
N LEU A 61 -42.80 5.72 0.12
CA LEU A 61 -41.52 5.75 -0.59
C LEU A 61 -40.34 6.01 0.36
N GLU A 62 -40.52 6.92 1.32
CA GLU A 62 -39.51 7.28 2.34
C GLU A 62 -39.22 6.11 3.28
N GLU A 63 -40.26 5.38 3.71
CA GLU A 63 -40.08 4.19 4.57
C GLU A 63 -39.35 3.06 3.83
N ARG A 64 -39.64 2.86 2.53
CA ARG A 64 -38.93 1.88 1.69
C ARG A 64 -37.43 2.22 1.58
N PHE A 65 -37.08 3.51 1.51
CA PHE A 65 -35.70 3.96 1.51
C PHE A 65 -34.97 3.69 2.83
N GLU A 66 -35.60 3.98 3.97
CA GLU A 66 -34.97 3.72 5.28
C GLU A 66 -34.79 2.21 5.56
N ILE A 67 -35.69 1.37 5.05
CA ILE A 67 -35.56 -0.10 5.11
C ILE A 67 -34.31 -0.56 4.33
N LEU A 68 -34.14 -0.10 3.08
CA LEU A 68 -32.99 -0.43 2.25
C LEU A 68 -31.68 0.07 2.87
N LYS A 69 -31.67 1.32 3.34
CA LYS A 69 -30.50 1.93 3.98
C LYS A 69 -30.06 1.15 5.22
N THR A 70 -31.00 0.76 6.07
CA THR A 70 -30.71 -0.06 7.27
C THR A 70 -30.17 -1.43 6.87
N TYR A 71 -30.70 -2.03 5.80
CA TYR A 71 -30.22 -3.32 5.28
C TYR A 71 -28.75 -3.25 4.84
N PHE A 72 -28.38 -2.23 4.06
CA PHE A 72 -27.01 -2.04 3.60
C PHE A 72 -26.05 -1.65 4.74
N GLN A 73 -26.47 -0.79 5.68
CA GLN A 73 -25.66 -0.41 6.84
C GLN A 73 -25.39 -1.59 7.77
N SER A 74 -26.30 -2.56 7.81
CA SER A 74 -26.12 -3.81 8.55
C SER A 74 -25.31 -4.85 7.76
N GLN A 75 -24.56 -4.42 6.74
CA GLN A 75 -23.80 -5.29 5.83
C GLN A 75 -24.65 -6.42 5.25
N CYS A 76 -25.90 -6.08 4.91
CA CYS A 76 -26.89 -7.02 4.36
C CYS A 76 -27.23 -8.19 5.30
N CYS A 77 -26.90 -8.09 6.59
CA CYS A 77 -27.32 -9.04 7.61
C CYS A 77 -28.81 -8.88 7.89
N VAL A 78 -29.60 -9.85 7.43
CA VAL A 78 -31.07 -9.85 7.57
C VAL A 78 -31.49 -9.76 9.04
N ALA A 79 -30.87 -10.55 9.92
CA ALA A 79 -31.23 -10.61 11.34
C ALA A 79 -30.99 -9.25 12.03
N GLU A 80 -29.84 -8.63 11.80
CA GLU A 80 -29.52 -7.33 12.40
C GLU A 80 -30.38 -6.20 11.81
N THR A 81 -30.66 -6.26 10.50
CA THR A 81 -31.56 -5.30 9.84
C THR A 81 -32.95 -5.33 10.45
N VAL A 82 -33.55 -6.53 10.60
CA VAL A 82 -34.88 -6.68 11.21
C VAL A 82 -34.87 -6.22 12.66
N ARG A 83 -33.78 -6.48 13.40
CA ARG A 83 -33.62 -6.04 14.78
C ARG A 83 -33.63 -4.52 14.90
N ILE A 84 -32.90 -3.83 14.04
CA ILE A 84 -32.83 -2.36 14.00
C ILE A 84 -34.18 -1.78 13.54
N LEU A 85 -34.79 -2.32 12.48
CA LEU A 85 -36.07 -1.82 11.97
C LEU A 85 -37.21 -2.03 12.97
N LYS A 86 -37.26 -3.15 13.69
CA LYS A 86 -38.25 -3.35 14.78
C LYS A 86 -38.06 -2.37 15.93
N ARG A 87 -36.83 -1.95 16.21
CA ARG A 87 -36.52 -0.94 17.22
C ARG A 87 -36.94 0.46 16.77
N ASN A 88 -36.74 0.80 15.49
CA ASN A 88 -36.94 2.15 14.98
C ASN A 88 -38.38 2.41 14.47
N MET A 89 -39.04 1.39 13.91
CA MET A 89 -40.39 1.50 13.29
C MET A 89 -41.50 0.88 14.14
N GLY A 90 -41.17 0.17 15.22
CA GLY A 90 -42.11 -0.60 16.04
C GLY A 90 -42.30 -2.04 15.54
N ARG A 91 -42.53 -2.98 16.48
CA ARG A 91 -42.54 -4.43 16.17
C ARG A 91 -43.63 -4.85 15.18
N ASP A 92 -44.78 -4.20 15.22
CA ASP A 92 -45.95 -4.56 14.41
C ASP A 92 -45.94 -3.92 13.02
N ARG A 93 -45.13 -2.88 12.81
CA ARG A 93 -45.03 -2.12 11.55
C ARG A 93 -43.78 -2.47 10.75
N ALA A 94 -42.71 -2.90 11.39
CA ALA A 94 -41.46 -3.26 10.73
C ALA A 94 -41.64 -4.42 9.72
N PRO A 95 -40.89 -4.43 8.61
CA PRO A 95 -40.96 -5.51 7.63
C PRO A 95 -40.56 -6.85 8.24
N THR A 96 -41.22 -7.91 7.77
CA THR A 96 -40.92 -9.28 8.23
C THR A 96 -39.54 -9.72 7.74
N GLU A 97 -38.93 -10.68 8.43
CA GLU A 97 -37.63 -11.24 8.03
C GLU A 97 -37.66 -11.83 6.62
N GLY A 98 -38.78 -12.48 6.26
CA GLY A 98 -39.00 -12.99 4.91
C GLY A 98 -39.06 -11.92 3.83
N ALA A 99 -39.51 -10.70 4.16
CA ALA A 99 -39.50 -9.56 3.24
C ALA A 99 -38.07 -9.03 3.01
N ILE A 100 -37.27 -8.92 4.09
CA ILE A 100 -35.87 -8.45 4.01
C ILE A 100 -35.00 -9.45 3.24
N ARG A 101 -35.22 -10.76 3.38
CA ARG A 101 -34.48 -11.80 2.62
C ARG A 101 -34.66 -11.70 1.10
N LYS A 102 -35.72 -11.05 0.62
CA LYS A 102 -36.01 -10.91 -0.82
C LYS A 102 -35.39 -9.68 -1.46
N LEU A 103 -34.85 -8.74 -0.66
CA LEU A 103 -34.24 -7.50 -1.17
C LEU A 103 -33.08 -7.71 -2.16
N PRO A 104 -32.19 -8.71 -2.00
CA PRO A 104 -31.09 -8.93 -2.96
C PRO A 104 -31.59 -9.14 -4.40
N ASN A 105 -32.66 -9.91 -4.58
CA ASN A 105 -33.22 -10.23 -5.89
C ASN A 105 -33.85 -9.00 -6.58
N VAL A 106 -34.32 -8.03 -5.80
CA VAL A 106 -34.91 -6.79 -6.33
C VAL A 106 -33.81 -5.84 -6.81
N VAL A 107 -32.68 -5.78 -6.10
CA VAL A 107 -31.51 -4.96 -6.47
C VAL A 107 -30.88 -5.48 -7.77
N GLU A 108 -30.72 -6.79 -7.89
CA GLU A 108 -30.14 -7.44 -9.08
C GLU A 108 -30.99 -7.22 -10.36
N LEU A 109 -32.32 -7.18 -10.22
CA LEU A 109 -33.24 -6.85 -11.32
C LEU A 109 -33.14 -5.39 -11.78
N SER A 110 -32.80 -4.46 -10.87
CA SER A 110 -32.66 -3.03 -11.19
C SER A 110 -31.38 -2.74 -11.98
N ASP A 111 -30.28 -3.42 -11.66
CA ASP A 111 -29.02 -3.31 -12.40
C ASP A 111 -29.17 -3.82 -13.84
N ALA A 112 -29.88 -4.95 -14.02
CA ALA A 112 -30.18 -5.50 -15.35
C ALA A 112 -31.14 -4.61 -16.18
N TRP A 113 -32.02 -3.84 -15.53
CA TRP A 113 -32.88 -2.86 -16.20
C TRP A 113 -32.11 -1.62 -16.66
N LEU A 114 -31.18 -1.13 -15.84
CA LEU A 114 -30.33 0.03 -16.17
C LEU A 114 -29.49 -0.21 -17.44
N ASP A 115 -28.94 -1.42 -17.57
CA ASP A 115 -28.17 -1.82 -18.75
C ASP A 115 -29.05 -1.89 -20.00
N LYS A 116 -30.32 -2.30 -19.88
CA LYS A 116 -31.26 -2.37 -21.01
C LYS A 116 -31.77 -1.00 -21.47
N GLU A 117 -32.05 -0.08 -20.55
CA GLU A 117 -32.57 1.24 -20.91
C GLU A 117 -31.48 2.13 -21.53
N LEU A 118 -30.21 1.94 -21.14
CA LEU A 118 -29.04 2.58 -21.77
C LEU A 118 -28.80 2.11 -23.22
N VAL A 119 -29.13 0.84 -23.51
CA VAL A 119 -29.12 0.31 -24.88
C VAL A 119 -30.26 0.91 -25.70
N ARG A 120 -31.45 1.08 -25.11
CA ARG A 120 -32.63 1.65 -25.76
C ARG A 120 -32.50 3.14 -26.10
N LEU A 121 -31.85 3.92 -25.22
CA LEU A 121 -31.56 5.34 -25.46
C LEU A 121 -30.52 5.58 -26.57
N ARG A 122 -29.72 4.57 -26.92
CA ARG A 122 -28.79 4.60 -28.07
C ARG A 122 -29.49 4.45 -29.42
N GLU A 123 -30.66 3.81 -29.45
CA GLU A 123 -31.39 3.52 -30.69
C GLU A 123 -32.33 4.66 -31.11
N LEU A 124 -32.70 5.55 -30.19
CA LEU A 124 -33.62 6.67 -30.44
C LEU A 124 -32.94 7.97 -30.94
N GLY A 125 -31.60 8.04 -30.91
CA GLY A 125 -30.82 9.21 -31.35
C GLY A 125 -30.16 8.99 -32.70
N GLY A 126 -30.91 9.19 -33.79
CA GLY A 126 -30.40 9.10 -35.15
C GLY A 126 -29.42 10.23 -35.51
N MET A 127 -28.15 10.07 -35.14
CA MET A 127 -27.02 10.76 -35.76
C MET A 127 -25.76 9.90 -35.57
N ALA A 128 -25.10 9.57 -36.68
CA ALA A 128 -23.87 8.80 -36.69
C ALA A 128 -22.72 9.64 -36.09
N LEU A 129 -22.45 9.44 -34.80
CA LEU A 129 -21.24 9.91 -34.13
C LEU A 129 -20.29 8.72 -33.89
N PRO A 130 -18.97 8.94 -33.88
CA PRO A 130 -18.01 7.85 -33.73
C PRO A 130 -18.15 7.19 -32.35
N ARG A 131 -17.91 5.88 -32.30
CA ARG A 131 -18.00 5.06 -31.08
C ARG A 131 -17.03 5.58 -30.00
N PHE A 132 -17.50 6.46 -29.13
CA PHE A 132 -16.77 6.91 -27.95
C PHE A 132 -17.49 6.49 -26.66
N SER A 133 -16.71 6.00 -25.70
CA SER A 133 -17.15 5.75 -24.32
C SER A 133 -17.46 7.08 -23.63
N LEU A 134 -18.56 7.16 -22.87
CA LEU A 134 -18.93 8.32 -22.04
C LEU A 134 -17.79 8.77 -21.12
N LYS A 135 -16.92 7.84 -20.69
CA LYS A 135 -15.71 8.16 -19.90
C LYS A 135 -14.74 9.06 -20.66
N ARG A 136 -14.66 8.93 -21.99
CA ARG A 136 -13.75 9.75 -22.82
C ARG A 136 -14.31 11.14 -23.09
N TYR A 137 -15.62 11.29 -23.34
CA TYR A 137 -16.24 12.61 -23.53
C TYR A 137 -16.15 13.47 -22.26
N PHE A 138 -16.39 12.85 -21.10
CA PHE A 138 -16.22 13.49 -19.78
C PHE A 138 -14.78 13.95 -19.55
N PHE A 139 -13.79 13.10 -19.87
CA PHE A 139 -12.37 13.47 -19.77
C PHE A 139 -11.99 14.62 -20.71
N TYR A 140 -12.52 14.65 -21.93
CA TYR A 140 -12.22 15.72 -22.88
C TYR A 140 -12.74 17.09 -22.43
N VAL A 141 -13.97 17.16 -21.94
CA VAL A 141 -14.56 18.41 -21.44
C VAL A 141 -13.82 18.88 -20.17
N LEU A 142 -13.46 17.96 -19.29
CA LEU A 142 -12.73 18.26 -18.04
C LEU A 142 -11.28 18.71 -18.31
N CYS A 143 -10.62 18.15 -19.32
CA CYS A 143 -9.30 18.59 -19.75
C CYS A 143 -9.35 19.96 -20.42
N LEU A 144 -10.35 20.23 -21.28
CA LEU A 144 -10.49 21.52 -21.98
C LEU A 144 -10.78 22.68 -21.01
N THR A 145 -11.66 22.47 -20.03
CA THR A 145 -11.96 23.48 -19.00
C THR A 145 -10.77 23.67 -18.04
N GLY A 146 -10.07 22.59 -17.67
CA GLY A 146 -8.84 22.65 -16.89
C GLY A 146 -7.70 23.41 -17.59
N THR A 147 -7.50 23.17 -18.88
CA THR A 147 -6.48 23.90 -19.67
C THR A 147 -6.82 25.37 -19.83
N LEU A 148 -8.11 25.73 -19.96
CA LEU A 148 -8.55 27.12 -20.08
C LEU A 148 -8.32 27.89 -18.76
N ILE A 149 -8.57 27.25 -17.61
CA ILE A 149 -8.32 27.83 -16.28
C ILE A 149 -6.81 28.02 -16.04
N VAL A 150 -5.98 27.06 -16.45
CA VAL A 150 -4.52 27.18 -16.35
C VAL A 150 -3.99 28.29 -17.27
N LEU A 151 -4.48 28.40 -18.50
CA LEU A 151 -4.09 29.48 -19.43
C LEU A 151 -4.51 30.87 -18.92
N LEU A 152 -5.72 31.01 -18.35
CA LEU A 152 -6.17 32.26 -17.76
C LEU A 152 -5.37 32.65 -16.51
N ASN A 153 -4.87 31.68 -15.75
CA ASN A 153 -3.98 31.93 -14.60
C ASN A 153 -2.53 32.23 -15.02
N LEU A 154 -2.02 31.62 -16.09
CA LEU A 154 -0.69 31.91 -16.64
C LEU A 154 -0.63 33.30 -17.28
N LEU A 155 -1.68 33.72 -17.99
CA LEU A 155 -1.81 35.07 -18.54
C LEU A 155 -1.92 36.16 -17.45
N ARG A 156 -2.31 35.78 -16.23
CA ARG A 156 -2.40 36.68 -15.07
C ARG A 156 -1.06 36.85 -14.34
N GLU A 157 -0.12 35.90 -14.46
CA GLU A 157 1.22 36.03 -13.89
C GLU A 157 2.18 36.84 -14.77
N ASP A 158 2.02 36.86 -16.09
CA ASP A 158 2.88 37.64 -17.00
C ASP A 158 2.83 39.17 -16.76
N GLU A 159 1.72 39.71 -16.25
CA GLU A 159 1.64 41.15 -15.90
C GLU A 159 2.47 41.52 -14.65
N ILE A 160 2.75 40.57 -13.76
CA ILE A 160 3.47 40.83 -12.50
C ILE A 160 4.99 40.83 -12.74
N TRP A 161 5.48 40.02 -13.69
CA TRP A 161 6.91 39.87 -13.99
C TRP A 161 7.52 40.98 -14.84
N HIS A 162 6.71 41.84 -15.47
CA HIS A 162 7.21 42.97 -16.25
C HIS A 162 7.64 44.20 -15.42
N SER A 163 7.41 44.24 -14.11
CA SER A 163 7.79 45.42 -13.27
C SER A 163 9.17 45.34 -12.60
N MET A 164 9.90 44.22 -12.72
CA MET A 164 11.18 44.04 -12.02
C MET A 164 12.29 43.54 -12.95
N ARG A 165 12.99 44.48 -13.61
CA ARG A 165 14.36 44.27 -14.11
C ARG A 165 15.19 45.56 -13.99
N PRO A 166 16.43 45.47 -13.48
CA PRO A 166 17.54 46.28 -13.94
C PRO A 166 18.46 45.52 -14.91
N HIS A 167 19.20 46.29 -15.71
CA HIS A 167 19.94 45.94 -16.93
C HIS A 167 21.22 45.08 -16.77
N PRO A 168 21.71 44.48 -17.88
CA PRO A 168 22.84 43.55 -17.89
C PRO A 168 24.21 44.23 -18.11
N SER A 169 25.26 43.68 -17.51
CA SER A 169 26.65 43.90 -17.90
C SER A 169 27.28 42.59 -18.41
N GLN A 170 28.05 42.74 -19.50
CA GLN A 170 28.59 41.69 -20.38
C GLN A 170 30.04 41.27 -20.01
N PRO A 171 30.64 40.25 -20.68
CA PRO A 171 31.53 39.25 -20.10
C PRO A 171 33.02 39.39 -20.50
N GLN A 172 33.89 38.58 -19.87
CA GLN A 172 35.20 38.23 -20.41
C GLN A 172 35.57 36.76 -20.11
N ALA A 173 36.48 36.23 -20.93
CA ALA A 173 36.62 34.83 -21.32
C ALA A 173 38.06 34.29 -21.17
N VAL A 174 38.23 32.99 -21.46
CA VAL A 174 39.48 32.29 -21.88
C VAL A 174 40.40 31.90 -20.68
N ARG A 175 41.01 30.71 -20.49
CA ARG A 175 41.61 29.68 -21.36
C ARG A 175 41.93 28.37 -20.58
N VAL A 176 42.28 27.32 -21.32
CA VAL A 176 42.62 25.92 -20.92
C VAL A 176 44.14 25.70 -20.80
N THR A 177 44.58 24.87 -19.83
CA THR A 177 45.63 23.80 -19.87
C THR A 177 45.68 23.20 -18.45
N GLY A 178 45.80 21.90 -18.13
CA GLY A 178 46.49 20.76 -18.73
C GLY A 178 47.39 20.15 -17.63
N ASP A 179 47.26 18.82 -17.40
CA ASP A 179 48.15 17.90 -16.66
C ASP A 179 47.84 17.46 -15.22
N MET A 180 48.06 16.14 -15.01
CA MET A 180 47.82 15.29 -13.84
C MET A 180 49.15 14.51 -13.52
N PRO A 181 49.29 13.76 -12.41
CA PRO A 181 49.83 14.23 -11.13
C PRO A 181 51.06 13.43 -10.62
N LYS A 182 51.81 13.97 -9.64
CA LYS A 182 52.69 13.17 -8.75
C LYS A 182 52.69 13.68 -7.28
N VAL A 183 52.08 12.85 -6.43
CA VAL A 183 52.33 12.48 -5.02
C VAL A 183 53.33 13.30 -4.17
N LEU A 184 52.88 13.85 -3.03
CA LEU A 184 53.36 13.52 -1.65
C LEU A 184 52.74 14.40 -0.52
N ASN A 185 52.26 13.68 0.51
CA ASN A 185 52.20 13.96 1.96
C ASN A 185 51.37 15.10 2.61
N ILE A 186 50.32 14.66 3.33
CA ILE A 186 50.08 14.75 4.79
C ILE A 186 50.45 16.08 5.48
N ASN A 187 49.45 16.94 5.66
CA ASN A 187 49.01 17.58 6.91
C ASN A 187 48.21 18.85 6.55
N GLY A 188 46.91 18.79 6.73
CA GLY A 188 46.05 19.94 6.50
C GLY A 188 44.63 19.65 6.95
N THR A 189 44.22 20.29 8.03
CA THR A 189 42.83 20.45 8.46
C THR A 189 41.98 20.87 7.26
N ALA A 190 41.28 19.89 6.67
CA ALA A 190 40.33 20.14 5.60
C ALA A 190 39.05 20.70 6.22
N SER A 191 38.78 21.96 5.92
CA SER A 191 37.46 22.58 6.03
C SER A 191 36.41 21.64 5.46
N LEU A 192 35.36 21.38 6.24
CA LEU A 192 34.15 20.65 5.84
C LEU A 192 33.58 21.28 4.56
N GLY A 193 33.88 20.69 3.41
CA GLY A 193 33.22 21.02 2.15
C GLY A 193 31.76 20.57 2.22
N GLU A 194 30.86 21.38 1.68
CA GLU A 194 29.45 21.04 1.52
C GLU A 194 29.31 19.63 0.92
N ASN A 195 28.69 18.73 1.69
CA ASN A 195 28.32 17.39 1.24
C ASN A 195 27.30 17.51 0.10
N SER A 196 27.76 17.70 -1.13
CA SER A 196 26.88 17.79 -2.29
C SER A 196 26.40 16.38 -2.65
N ILE A 197 25.14 16.11 -2.34
CA ILE A 197 24.38 14.97 -2.88
C ILE A 197 24.47 15.04 -4.41
N ASP A 198 24.68 13.90 -5.06
CA ASP A 198 24.81 13.78 -6.52
C ASP A 198 23.79 14.67 -7.25
N GLN A 199 24.31 15.73 -7.87
CA GLN A 199 23.53 16.82 -8.47
C GLN A 199 22.89 16.42 -9.80
N ASP A 200 23.27 15.28 -10.39
CA ASP A 200 22.72 14.78 -11.65
C ASP A 200 21.86 13.53 -11.43
N PRO A 201 20.53 13.68 -11.26
CA PRO A 201 19.62 12.55 -11.07
C PRO A 201 19.69 11.51 -12.19
N SER A 202 20.14 11.86 -13.40
CA SER A 202 20.16 10.93 -14.53
C SER A 202 21.11 9.75 -14.33
N ARG A 203 22.16 9.90 -13.50
CA ARG A 203 23.14 8.86 -13.16
C ARG A 203 22.58 7.79 -12.23
N ARG A 204 21.46 8.07 -11.57
CA ARG A 204 20.81 7.15 -10.63
C ARG A 204 20.20 5.94 -11.38
N PRO A 205 20.04 4.79 -10.71
CA PRO A 205 19.31 3.63 -11.23
C PRO A 205 17.91 3.99 -11.76
N TRP A 206 17.46 3.26 -12.78
CA TRP A 206 16.17 3.48 -13.46
C TRP A 206 14.91 3.50 -12.56
N TYR A 207 14.99 2.89 -11.37
CA TYR A 207 13.89 2.81 -10.42
C TYR A 207 13.85 3.98 -9.41
N MET A 208 14.86 4.86 -9.45
CA MET A 208 14.96 6.06 -8.61
C MET A 208 14.44 7.29 -9.36
N LYS A 209 14.00 8.33 -8.63
CA LYS A 209 13.45 9.55 -9.23
C LYS A 209 14.51 10.25 -10.09
N GLY A 210 14.15 10.44 -11.36
CA GLY A 210 15.03 11.04 -12.38
C GLY A 210 16.11 10.10 -12.91
N GLY A 211 16.23 8.87 -12.40
CA GLY A 211 17.26 7.92 -12.78
C GLY A 211 17.04 7.34 -14.18
N THR A 212 18.13 7.22 -14.94
CA THR A 212 18.11 6.65 -16.31
C THR A 212 19.00 5.43 -16.46
N ARG A 213 19.84 5.12 -15.46
CA ARG A 213 20.81 4.02 -15.51
C ARG A 213 20.12 2.67 -15.52
N ARG A 214 20.20 1.98 -16.66
CA ARG A 214 19.67 0.62 -16.87
C ARG A 214 20.68 -0.45 -16.47
N PRO A 215 20.22 -1.64 -16.06
CA PRO A 215 21.12 -2.77 -15.85
C PRO A 215 21.66 -3.34 -17.17
N TYR A 216 22.81 -4.01 -17.07
CA TYR A 216 23.39 -4.80 -18.15
C TYR A 216 23.16 -6.30 -17.88
N PRO A 217 23.18 -7.17 -18.91
CA PRO A 217 23.12 -8.61 -18.72
C PRO A 217 24.16 -9.10 -17.71
N ALA A 218 23.75 -9.99 -16.81
CA ALA A 218 24.60 -10.48 -15.73
C ALA A 218 25.79 -11.29 -16.28
N ILE A 219 26.95 -11.12 -15.66
CA ILE A 219 28.18 -11.82 -16.02
C ILE A 219 28.16 -13.22 -15.40
N ARG A 220 28.54 -14.25 -16.18
CA ARG A 220 28.77 -15.62 -15.71
C ARG A 220 30.23 -15.83 -15.33
N THR A 221 30.47 -16.62 -14.28
CA THR A 221 31.81 -17.11 -13.94
C THR A 221 32.26 -18.17 -14.93
N ARG A 222 33.50 -18.07 -15.44
CA ARG A 222 34.05 -19.02 -16.43
C ARG A 222 34.09 -20.46 -15.90
N ASN A 223 34.33 -20.63 -14.61
CA ASN A 223 34.56 -21.95 -14.01
C ASN A 223 33.26 -22.70 -13.67
N THR A 224 32.21 -22.00 -13.24
CA THR A 224 30.95 -22.65 -12.80
C THR A 224 29.79 -22.41 -13.75
N GLY A 225 29.92 -21.48 -14.70
CA GLY A 225 28.82 -21.04 -15.56
C GLY A 225 27.73 -20.25 -14.83
N ARG A 226 27.80 -20.08 -13.50
CA ARG A 226 26.81 -19.34 -12.71
C ARG A 226 27.02 -17.84 -12.82
N ARG A 227 25.91 -17.10 -12.82
CA ARG A 227 25.92 -15.63 -12.74
C ARG A 227 26.55 -15.15 -11.43
N LEU A 228 27.17 -13.97 -11.45
CA LEU A 228 27.76 -13.31 -10.27
C LEU A 228 26.74 -12.57 -9.39
N ALA A 229 25.59 -12.21 -9.94
CA ALA A 229 24.58 -11.44 -9.22
C ALA A 229 24.00 -12.23 -8.04
N GLN A 230 24.01 -11.62 -6.84
CA GLN A 230 23.41 -12.18 -5.62
C GLN A 230 21.94 -11.75 -5.54
N LEU A 231 21.04 -12.67 -5.89
CA LEU A 231 19.61 -12.38 -6.09
C LEU A 231 18.73 -13.05 -5.04
N TRP A 232 19.22 -14.09 -4.38
CA TRP A 232 18.42 -14.92 -3.51
C TRP A 232 18.91 -14.93 -2.05
N PRO A 233 18.06 -15.29 -1.07
CA PRO A 233 18.42 -15.27 0.34
C PRO A 233 19.69 -16.06 0.69
N GLU A 234 19.91 -17.19 0.03
CA GLU A 234 21.09 -18.03 0.29
C GLU A 234 22.39 -17.45 -0.31
N GLU A 235 22.26 -16.51 -1.25
CA GLU A 235 23.39 -15.85 -1.92
C GLU A 235 23.80 -14.55 -1.20
N ALA A 236 22.85 -13.90 -0.52
CA ALA A 236 23.06 -12.70 0.28
C ALA A 236 22.11 -12.68 1.49
N ALA A 237 22.56 -13.26 2.61
CA ALA A 237 21.76 -13.47 3.81
C ALA A 237 21.42 -12.18 4.59
N TYR A 238 22.23 -11.12 4.45
CA TYR A 238 22.08 -9.86 5.19
C TYR A 238 21.48 -8.72 4.36
N ASP A 239 21.44 -8.89 3.05
CA ASP A 239 20.80 -7.96 2.11
C ASP A 239 19.36 -8.40 1.86
N ASP A 240 18.46 -7.47 1.56
CA ASP A 240 17.08 -7.78 1.16
C ASP A 240 16.93 -7.97 -0.37
N ARG A 241 18.02 -7.72 -1.10
CA ARG A 241 18.29 -7.99 -2.51
C ARG A 241 17.39 -7.22 -3.48
N VAL A 242 16.55 -6.31 -3.00
CA VAL A 242 15.58 -5.59 -3.84
C VAL A 242 16.30 -4.85 -4.97
N THR A 243 17.37 -4.11 -4.66
CA THR A 243 18.14 -3.34 -5.64
C THR A 243 18.92 -4.24 -6.60
N ASN A 244 19.49 -5.35 -6.10
CA ASN A 244 20.15 -6.34 -6.94
C ASN A 244 19.19 -6.97 -7.94
N GLN A 245 17.98 -7.33 -7.50
CA GLN A 245 16.92 -7.88 -8.35
C GLN A 245 16.41 -6.84 -9.37
N LEU A 246 16.28 -5.56 -8.98
CA LEU A 246 15.91 -4.47 -9.91
C LEU A 246 17.00 -4.19 -10.95
N MET A 247 18.25 -4.48 -10.64
CA MET A 247 19.41 -4.33 -11.53
C MET A 247 19.84 -5.63 -12.19
N PHE A 248 18.97 -6.65 -12.17
CA PHE A 248 19.26 -7.94 -12.80
C PHE A 248 18.63 -8.04 -14.19
N VAL A 249 19.45 -8.49 -15.14
CA VAL A 249 19.02 -8.98 -16.46
C VAL A 249 19.73 -10.32 -16.67
N PRO A 250 19.02 -11.41 -17.02
CA PRO A 250 19.63 -12.70 -17.27
C PRO A 250 20.77 -12.61 -18.30
N PRO A 251 21.80 -13.46 -18.18
CA PRO A 251 22.79 -13.61 -19.24
C PRO A 251 22.08 -13.88 -20.57
N ASP A 252 22.55 -13.26 -21.65
CA ASP A 252 22.03 -13.45 -23.02
C ASP A 252 20.61 -12.92 -23.30
N TYR A 253 19.94 -12.29 -22.32
CA TYR A 253 18.57 -11.76 -22.49
C TYR A 253 18.43 -10.78 -23.67
N ASN A 254 19.45 -9.93 -23.91
CA ASN A 254 19.43 -8.93 -24.97
C ASN A 254 20.11 -9.36 -26.28
N LYS A 255 20.54 -10.62 -26.42
CA LYS A 255 21.22 -11.09 -27.63
C LYS A 255 20.23 -11.31 -28.77
N THR A 256 20.48 -10.68 -29.92
CA THR A 256 19.72 -10.85 -31.16
C THR A 256 19.65 -12.32 -31.58
N GLY A 257 18.43 -12.83 -31.83
CA GLY A 257 18.17 -14.23 -32.19
C GLY A 257 17.88 -15.18 -31.02
N SER A 258 17.93 -14.70 -29.77
CA SER A 258 17.52 -15.49 -28.59
C SER A 258 16.01 -15.38 -28.42
N GLU A 259 15.29 -16.47 -28.67
CA GLU A 259 13.85 -16.55 -28.39
C GLU A 259 13.67 -16.86 -26.89
N HIS A 260 13.28 -15.86 -26.11
CA HIS A 260 13.01 -16.05 -24.68
C HIS A 260 11.59 -16.55 -24.48
N SER A 261 11.45 -17.67 -23.78
CA SER A 261 10.13 -18.23 -23.47
C SER A 261 9.31 -17.22 -22.67
N LEU A 262 8.12 -16.87 -23.17
CA LEU A 262 7.17 -16.04 -22.43
C LEU A 262 6.77 -16.75 -21.13
N LYS A 263 7.06 -16.14 -19.97
CA LYS A 263 6.72 -16.71 -18.67
C LYS A 263 5.30 -16.36 -18.23
N LYS A 264 4.51 -17.37 -17.86
CA LYS A 264 3.12 -17.21 -17.42
C LYS A 264 3.04 -17.21 -15.91
N ILE A 265 2.49 -16.12 -15.35
CA ILE A 265 2.30 -15.93 -13.91
C ILE A 265 0.80 -15.98 -13.61
N MET A 266 0.36 -17.06 -12.98
CA MET A 266 -1.01 -17.22 -12.56
C MET A 266 -1.25 -16.65 -11.17
N ILE A 267 -2.35 -15.92 -11.01
CA ILE A 267 -2.81 -15.40 -9.73
C ILE A 267 -4.27 -15.85 -9.52
N PRO A 268 -4.52 -16.96 -8.82
CA PRO A 268 -5.85 -17.54 -8.69
C PRO A 268 -6.85 -16.62 -7.98
N HIS A 269 -6.39 -15.77 -7.05
CA HIS A 269 -7.24 -14.84 -6.30
C HIS A 269 -6.44 -13.64 -5.79
N GLY A 270 -7.13 -12.52 -5.57
CA GLY A 270 -6.52 -11.28 -5.08
C GLY A 270 -5.66 -10.54 -6.11
N MET A 271 -4.98 -9.48 -5.65
CA MET A 271 -4.12 -8.58 -6.45
C MET A 271 -4.86 -7.97 -7.66
N ALA A 272 -5.82 -7.08 -7.40
CA ALA A 272 -6.60 -6.42 -8.45
C ALA A 272 -5.76 -5.51 -9.35
N GLU A 273 -4.63 -5.01 -8.84
CA GLU A 273 -3.63 -4.23 -9.56
C GLU A 273 -2.90 -5.05 -10.65
N ALA A 274 -2.85 -6.38 -10.51
CA ALA A 274 -2.20 -7.29 -11.42
C ALA A 274 -3.15 -7.71 -12.56
N LYS A 275 -3.37 -6.80 -13.52
CA LYS A 275 -4.24 -7.05 -14.67
C LYS A 275 -3.70 -8.17 -15.57
N ILE A 276 -4.61 -8.93 -16.18
CA ILE A 276 -4.28 -9.99 -17.16
C ILE A 276 -3.50 -9.39 -18.33
N GLY A 277 -2.51 -10.13 -18.83
CA GLY A 277 -1.67 -9.75 -19.96
C GLY A 277 -0.27 -9.26 -19.55
N PRO A 278 0.50 -8.76 -20.52
CA PRO A 278 1.89 -8.35 -20.29
C PRO A 278 2.04 -6.86 -19.95
N ASP A 279 0.95 -6.09 -19.99
CA ASP A 279 0.97 -4.62 -19.94
C ASP A 279 1.71 -4.05 -18.73
N ILE A 280 1.59 -4.69 -17.56
CA ILE A 280 2.25 -4.22 -16.34
C ILE A 280 3.77 -4.15 -16.50
N PHE A 281 4.37 -5.10 -17.21
CA PHE A 281 5.83 -5.16 -17.41
C PHE A 281 6.31 -4.06 -18.37
N PHE A 282 5.51 -3.74 -19.38
CA PHE A 282 5.81 -2.65 -20.31
C PHE A 282 5.57 -1.27 -19.68
N GLN A 283 4.45 -1.08 -18.97
CA GLN A 283 4.10 0.17 -18.31
C GLN A 283 5.12 0.54 -17.22
N GLN A 284 5.58 -0.45 -16.46
CA GLN A 284 6.66 -0.28 -15.47
C GLN A 284 8.05 -0.20 -16.11
N ARG A 285 8.15 -0.38 -17.43
CA ARG A 285 9.41 -0.39 -18.20
C ARG A 285 10.43 -1.36 -17.61
N CYS A 286 10.01 -2.56 -17.23
CA CYS A 286 10.87 -3.56 -16.62
C CYS A 286 12.06 -3.91 -17.54
N PRO A 287 13.30 -4.04 -17.01
CA PRO A 287 14.44 -4.52 -17.78
C PRO A 287 14.24 -5.93 -18.35
N VAL A 288 13.52 -6.77 -17.61
CA VAL A 288 13.05 -8.09 -18.05
C VAL A 288 11.53 -8.05 -18.07
N ASN A 289 10.95 -8.29 -19.24
CA ASN A 289 9.53 -8.02 -19.52
C ASN A 289 8.84 -9.13 -20.34
N THR A 290 9.51 -10.25 -20.61
CA THR A 290 8.92 -11.42 -21.30
C THR A 290 8.12 -12.28 -20.32
N CYS A 291 7.13 -11.66 -19.67
CA CYS A 291 6.19 -12.30 -18.76
C CYS A 291 4.75 -11.83 -19.05
N THR A 292 3.77 -12.64 -18.68
CA THR A 292 2.34 -12.29 -18.78
C THR A 292 1.59 -12.79 -17.55
N ILE A 293 0.61 -12.01 -17.07
CA ILE A 293 -0.28 -12.42 -15.98
C ILE A 293 -1.47 -13.16 -16.57
N VAL A 294 -1.81 -14.31 -15.98
CA VAL A 294 -2.97 -15.14 -16.34
C VAL A 294 -3.84 -15.43 -15.10
N ARG A 295 -5.09 -15.82 -15.30
CA ARG A 295 -6.04 -16.15 -14.20
C ARG A 295 -6.63 -17.56 -14.33
N ASP A 296 -6.34 -18.23 -15.43
CA ASP A 296 -6.85 -19.53 -15.83
C ASP A 296 -5.69 -20.49 -16.13
N ASN A 297 -6.02 -21.77 -16.32
CA ASN A 297 -5.11 -22.84 -16.74
C ASN A 297 -3.85 -23.00 -15.86
N PRO A 298 -4.00 -23.50 -14.62
CA PRO A 298 -2.87 -23.70 -13.71
C PRO A 298 -1.78 -24.58 -14.28
N ASP A 299 -2.08 -25.57 -15.13
CA ASP A 299 -1.07 -26.50 -15.67
C ASP A 299 -0.05 -25.84 -16.61
N ASP A 300 -0.40 -24.70 -17.21
CA ASP A 300 0.40 -23.95 -18.19
C ASP A 300 1.17 -22.79 -17.55
N ALA A 301 0.97 -22.53 -16.26
CA ALA A 301 1.66 -21.46 -15.55
C ALA A 301 3.10 -21.86 -15.15
N ASP A 302 4.08 -20.99 -15.42
CA ASP A 302 5.43 -21.13 -14.87
C ASP A 302 5.46 -20.82 -13.37
N LEU A 303 4.63 -19.88 -12.92
CA LEU A 303 4.49 -19.49 -11.52
C LEU A 303 3.01 -19.37 -11.13
N ILE A 304 2.65 -19.90 -9.96
CA ILE A 304 1.37 -19.63 -9.30
C ILE A 304 1.63 -18.87 -8.01
N LEU A 305 1.03 -17.68 -7.88
CA LEU A 305 1.15 -16.81 -6.72
C LEU A 305 -0.09 -16.93 -5.83
N PHE A 306 0.08 -17.46 -4.62
CA PHE A 306 -0.98 -17.57 -3.62
C PHE A 306 -0.94 -16.40 -2.64
N LYS A 307 -1.91 -15.48 -2.74
CA LYS A 307 -2.05 -14.36 -1.79
C LYS A 307 -2.85 -14.80 -0.56
N ASP A 308 -2.31 -14.56 0.63
CA ASP A 308 -2.92 -14.77 1.96
C ASP A 308 -3.26 -16.23 2.36
N TYR A 309 -3.59 -17.09 1.41
CA TYR A 309 -3.84 -18.52 1.62
C TYR A 309 -3.66 -19.29 0.31
N ILE A 310 -3.41 -20.59 0.43
CA ILE A 310 -3.25 -21.49 -0.71
C ILE A 310 -4.63 -22.00 -1.14
N THR A 311 -4.94 -21.82 -2.41
CA THR A 311 -6.12 -22.41 -3.05
C THR A 311 -5.76 -23.75 -3.69
N HIS A 312 -6.72 -24.68 -3.71
CA HIS A 312 -6.55 -25.93 -4.42
C HIS A 312 -6.63 -25.68 -5.92
N VAL A 313 -5.48 -25.73 -6.60
CA VAL A 313 -5.37 -25.48 -8.05
C VAL A 313 -5.00 -26.74 -8.85
N GLY A 314 -5.17 -27.92 -8.26
CA GLY A 314 -4.91 -29.21 -8.91
C GLY A 314 -3.51 -29.76 -8.63
N ARG A 315 -3.01 -30.59 -9.56
CA ARG A 315 -1.71 -31.25 -9.43
C ARG A 315 -0.61 -30.31 -9.89
N ARG A 316 0.40 -30.17 -9.05
CA ARG A 316 1.57 -29.34 -9.36
C ARG A 316 2.43 -29.99 -10.47
N SER A 317 2.78 -29.20 -11.49
CA SER A 317 3.80 -29.54 -12.49
C SER A 317 5.22 -29.44 -11.93
N TYR A 318 6.15 -30.28 -12.41
CA TYR A 318 7.52 -30.37 -11.86
C TYR A 318 8.31 -29.06 -11.96
N ASN A 319 8.17 -28.35 -13.09
CA ASN A 319 8.89 -27.09 -13.35
C ASN A 319 8.14 -25.84 -12.84
N GLN A 320 6.93 -26.01 -12.30
CA GLN A 320 6.11 -24.89 -11.84
C GLN A 320 6.56 -24.41 -10.46
N VAL A 321 6.65 -23.09 -10.32
CA VAL A 321 6.97 -22.39 -9.08
C VAL A 321 5.68 -22.05 -8.34
N TRP A 322 5.56 -22.49 -7.09
CA TRP A 322 4.52 -22.02 -6.19
C TRP A 322 5.09 -20.95 -5.26
N MET A 323 4.53 -19.74 -5.32
CA MET A 323 4.97 -18.60 -4.52
C MET A 323 3.89 -18.20 -3.52
N LEU A 324 4.29 -18.08 -2.25
CA LEU A 324 3.43 -17.61 -1.17
C LEU A 324 3.59 -16.10 -1.00
N TYR A 325 2.50 -15.35 -0.99
CA TYR A 325 2.53 -13.91 -0.76
C TYR A 325 1.77 -13.53 0.52
N PHE A 326 2.47 -12.97 1.50
CA PHE A 326 1.89 -12.48 2.76
C PHE A 326 2.37 -11.07 3.09
N LEU A 327 1.42 -10.18 3.34
CA LEU A 327 1.70 -8.82 3.81
C LEU A 327 1.41 -8.65 5.32
N GLU A 328 0.48 -9.44 5.86
CA GLU A 328 0.20 -9.51 7.30
C GLU A 328 1.22 -10.38 8.04
N CYS A 329 1.37 -10.14 9.35
CA CYS A 329 2.35 -10.86 10.17
C CYS A 329 1.95 -12.33 10.45
N PRO A 330 2.88 -13.19 10.91
CA PRO A 330 2.63 -14.61 11.19
C PRO A 330 1.39 -14.87 12.06
N TYR A 331 1.17 -14.10 13.12
CA TYR A 331 -0.02 -14.24 13.99
C TYR A 331 -1.36 -13.93 13.30
N HIS A 332 -1.34 -13.26 12.16
CA HIS A 332 -2.51 -12.86 11.38
C HIS A 332 -2.59 -13.58 10.03
N THR A 333 -1.83 -14.67 9.84
CA THR A 333 -1.84 -15.49 8.61
C THR A 333 -2.15 -16.96 8.90
N GLN A 334 -2.85 -17.63 7.98
CA GLN A 334 -3.20 -19.04 8.13
C GLN A 334 -1.99 -19.96 7.95
N SER A 335 -1.97 -21.10 8.64
CA SER A 335 -0.91 -22.10 8.45
C SER A 335 -1.02 -22.70 7.06
N VAL A 336 0.13 -22.87 6.41
CA VAL A 336 0.23 -23.54 5.11
C VAL A 336 0.15 -25.04 5.35
N LYS A 337 -0.89 -25.70 4.83
CA LYS A 337 -1.08 -27.15 4.97
C LYS A 337 -0.75 -27.87 3.68
N SER A 338 0.11 -28.90 3.78
CA SER A 338 0.37 -29.89 2.71
C SER A 338 0.64 -29.28 1.32
N ALA A 339 1.44 -28.20 1.27
CA ALA A 339 1.81 -27.53 0.02
C ALA A 339 3.32 -27.32 -0.07
N LEU A 340 3.89 -27.69 -1.21
CA LEU A 340 5.31 -27.52 -1.51
C LEU A 340 5.54 -26.10 -2.05
N ILE A 341 5.95 -25.18 -1.18
CA ILE A 341 6.25 -23.78 -1.55
C ILE A 341 7.68 -23.69 -2.08
N ASN A 342 7.85 -23.05 -3.23
CA ASN A 342 9.15 -22.76 -3.81
C ASN A 342 9.68 -21.41 -3.34
N TRP A 343 8.85 -20.38 -3.51
CA TRP A 343 9.23 -18.98 -3.29
C TRP A 343 8.33 -18.32 -2.25
N THR A 344 8.88 -17.34 -1.54
CA THR A 344 8.13 -16.49 -0.61
C THR A 344 8.23 -15.03 -1.03
N ALA A 345 7.12 -14.32 -0.90
CA ALA A 345 7.00 -12.90 -1.17
C ALA A 345 6.32 -12.22 0.02
N THR A 346 7.13 -11.81 1.01
CA THR A 346 6.64 -11.19 2.25
C THR A 346 7.46 -9.96 2.60
N TYR A 347 7.07 -9.24 3.64
CA TYR A 347 7.85 -8.12 4.16
C TYR A 347 9.23 -8.53 4.71
N ARG A 348 9.44 -9.81 5.05
CA ARG A 348 10.71 -10.28 5.62
C ARG A 348 11.85 -10.16 4.63
N ARG A 349 13.00 -9.68 5.12
CA ARG A 349 14.21 -9.45 4.31
C ARG A 349 14.84 -10.74 3.81
N ASP A 350 14.51 -11.88 4.39
CA ASP A 350 14.93 -13.23 3.96
C ASP A 350 13.91 -13.93 3.03
N SER A 351 12.88 -13.23 2.55
CA SER A 351 11.97 -13.73 1.50
C SER A 351 12.64 -13.78 0.13
N ASP A 352 12.22 -14.69 -0.74
CA ASP A 352 12.73 -14.77 -2.11
C ASP A 352 12.54 -13.48 -2.90
N ILE A 353 11.33 -12.94 -2.85
CA ILE A 353 10.98 -11.63 -3.40
C ILE A 353 10.48 -10.77 -2.25
N VAL A 354 11.35 -9.98 -1.62
CA VAL A 354 10.94 -9.11 -0.50
C VAL A 354 9.87 -8.14 -0.98
N ALA A 355 8.73 -8.11 -0.32
CA ALA A 355 7.58 -7.25 -0.58
C ALA A 355 7.35 -6.35 0.64
N PRO A 356 8.21 -5.34 0.87
CA PRO A 356 8.07 -4.46 2.02
C PRO A 356 6.93 -3.47 1.77
N TYR A 357 6.40 -2.86 2.85
CA TYR A 357 5.43 -1.79 2.74
C TYR A 357 6.03 -0.56 2.04
N GLU A 358 7.26 -0.19 2.44
CA GLU A 358 8.06 0.83 1.79
C GLU A 358 9.55 0.45 1.86
N ARG A 359 10.38 1.08 1.03
CA ARG A 359 11.83 0.85 1.02
C ARG A 359 12.60 2.16 0.87
N TRP A 360 13.34 2.54 1.90
CA TRP A 360 14.26 3.68 1.83
C TRP A 360 15.53 3.32 1.03
N GLN A 361 15.98 4.25 0.18
CA GLN A 361 17.24 4.16 -0.56
C GLN A 361 17.98 5.49 -0.51
N TYR A 362 19.19 5.48 0.01
CA TYR A 362 20.11 6.62 -0.06
C TYR A 362 20.53 6.90 -1.50
N TYR A 363 20.68 8.18 -1.85
CA TYR A 363 21.32 8.60 -3.09
C TYR A 363 22.83 8.29 -3.07
N ASP A 364 23.46 8.54 -1.93
CA ASP A 364 24.83 8.14 -1.61
C ASP A 364 24.85 7.56 -0.20
N SER A 365 25.26 6.29 -0.06
CA SER A 365 25.30 5.60 1.23
C SER A 365 26.30 6.20 2.23
N SER A 366 27.27 7.00 1.76
CA SER A 366 28.21 7.71 2.62
C SER A 366 27.63 9.00 3.22
N ILE A 367 26.54 9.52 2.64
CA ILE A 367 25.87 10.75 3.08
C ILE A 367 24.51 10.39 3.66
N THR A 368 24.48 10.09 4.96
CA THR A 368 23.23 9.70 5.66
C THR A 368 22.51 10.85 6.34
N GLN A 369 23.18 12.01 6.48
CA GLN A 369 22.66 13.22 7.09
C GLN A 369 23.19 14.47 6.38
N ILE A 370 22.33 15.49 6.25
CA ILE A 370 22.67 16.83 5.77
C ILE A 370 22.07 17.89 6.69
N SER A 371 22.63 19.10 6.65
CA SER A 371 22.07 20.24 7.37
C SER A 371 20.67 20.56 6.84
N GLN A 372 19.76 20.92 7.75
CA GLN A 372 18.39 21.29 7.41
C GLN A 372 18.22 22.79 7.68
N THR A 373 17.55 23.49 6.77
CA THR A 373 17.16 24.90 6.96
C THR A 373 15.77 25.06 7.58
N PHE A 374 14.98 23.99 7.58
CA PHE A 374 13.63 23.97 8.11
C PHE A 374 13.64 23.52 9.59
N ASN A 375 12.96 24.28 10.46
CA ASN A 375 12.72 23.88 11.84
C ASN A 375 11.44 23.03 11.92
N TYR A 376 11.60 21.72 12.02
CA TYR A 376 10.53 20.73 12.16
C TYR A 376 9.80 20.79 13.51
N ALA A 377 10.32 21.50 14.51
CA ALA A 377 9.66 21.70 15.80
C ALA A 377 8.78 22.95 15.85
N ALA A 378 8.99 23.89 14.91
CA ALA A 378 8.34 25.20 14.94
C ALA A 378 6.82 25.07 14.93
N ASN A 379 6.15 25.86 15.77
CA ASN A 379 4.68 25.96 15.92
C ASN A 379 3.95 24.69 16.38
N LYS A 380 4.62 23.54 16.54
CA LYS A 380 4.02 22.31 17.07
C LYS A 380 3.80 22.44 18.57
N THR A 381 2.54 22.40 18.99
CA THR A 381 2.14 22.55 20.40
C THR A 381 1.82 21.22 21.07
N LYS A 382 1.32 20.23 20.31
CA LYS A 382 0.91 18.92 20.82
C LYS A 382 2.10 17.96 20.83
N LYS A 383 2.08 17.02 21.79
CA LYS A 383 3.21 16.11 22.02
C LYS A 383 3.11 14.87 21.16
N VAL A 384 2.29 13.91 21.54
CA VAL A 384 2.25 12.59 20.91
C VAL A 384 0.88 12.31 20.30
N ALA A 385 0.82 11.95 19.03
CA ALA A 385 -0.38 11.42 18.38
C ALA A 385 -0.28 9.90 18.20
N TRP A 386 -1.41 9.20 18.27
CA TRP A 386 -1.49 7.78 17.89
C TRP A 386 -2.77 7.45 17.14
N PHE A 387 -2.64 6.89 15.93
CA PHE A 387 -3.79 6.46 15.13
C PHE A 387 -3.95 4.94 15.23
N VAL A 388 -5.02 4.49 15.88
CA VAL A 388 -5.19 3.07 16.20
C VAL A 388 -6.65 2.61 16.17
N SER A 389 -6.89 1.47 15.51
CA SER A 389 -8.21 0.85 15.37
C SER A 389 -8.28 -0.60 15.84
N ASN A 390 -7.15 -1.31 15.91
CA ASN A 390 -7.09 -2.65 16.51
C ASN A 390 -6.73 -2.56 18.00
N CYS A 391 -7.72 -2.73 18.87
CA CYS A 391 -7.57 -2.57 20.32
C CYS A 391 -7.16 -3.87 21.03
N HIS A 392 -7.10 -4.99 20.30
CA HIS A 392 -6.70 -6.30 20.82
C HIS A 392 -5.51 -6.85 20.00
N PRO A 393 -4.36 -6.16 20.03
CA PRO A 393 -3.16 -6.58 19.32
C PRO A 393 -2.55 -7.84 19.97
N ARG A 394 -1.60 -8.49 19.26
CA ARG A 394 -0.82 -9.63 19.77
C ARG A 394 0.48 -9.20 20.46
N ASN A 395 0.55 -7.94 20.87
CA ASN A 395 1.64 -7.34 21.65
C ASN A 395 1.10 -6.39 22.73
N GLN A 396 2.00 -5.77 23.49
CA GLN A 396 1.67 -4.90 24.62
C GLN A 396 1.49 -3.41 24.27
N ARG A 397 1.33 -3.06 22.98
CA ARG A 397 1.29 -1.65 22.55
C ARG A 397 0.20 -0.81 23.23
N MET A 398 -0.97 -1.42 23.53
CA MET A 398 -2.06 -0.72 24.23
C MET A 398 -1.70 -0.40 25.67
N HIS A 399 -1.06 -1.35 26.36
CA HIS A 399 -0.56 -1.13 27.72
C HIS A 399 0.54 -0.07 27.72
N TYR A 400 1.53 -0.21 26.84
CA TYR A 400 2.64 0.72 26.73
C TYR A 400 2.19 2.17 26.47
N ALA A 401 1.27 2.37 25.51
CA ALA A 401 0.75 3.70 25.20
C ALA A 401 -0.01 4.31 26.39
N ARG A 402 -0.81 3.52 27.12
CA ARG A 402 -1.54 3.99 28.32
C ARG A 402 -0.59 4.35 29.46
N GLU A 403 0.46 3.55 29.67
CA GLU A 403 1.49 3.87 30.67
C GLU A 403 2.26 5.14 30.29
N LEU A 404 2.61 5.31 29.01
CA LEU A 404 3.24 6.52 28.48
C LEU A 404 2.35 7.76 28.70
N SER A 405 1.03 7.65 28.50
CA SER A 405 0.06 8.73 28.70
C SER A 405 0.03 9.31 30.12
N LYS A 406 0.58 8.60 31.12
CA LYS A 406 0.68 9.11 32.50
C LYS A 406 1.78 10.16 32.66
N TYR A 407 2.75 10.20 31.74
CA TYR A 407 3.95 11.01 31.86
C TYR A 407 4.09 12.06 30.75
N ILE A 408 3.40 11.90 29.63
CA ILE A 408 3.35 12.85 28.52
C ILE A 408 1.96 12.79 27.84
N GLN A 409 1.51 13.91 27.26
CA GLN A 409 0.24 13.94 26.52
C GLN A 409 0.30 13.00 25.31
N VAL A 410 -0.60 12.02 25.28
CA VAL A 410 -0.81 11.12 24.15
C VAL A 410 -2.25 11.20 23.68
N ASP A 411 -2.44 11.77 22.50
CA ASP A 411 -3.74 11.92 21.86
C ASP A 411 -4.02 10.70 20.98
N ILE A 412 -4.99 9.88 21.41
CA ILE A 412 -5.30 8.59 20.78
C ILE A 412 -6.54 8.75 19.88
N TYR A 413 -6.34 8.59 18.57
CA TYR A 413 -7.37 8.66 17.55
C TYR A 413 -7.78 7.27 17.06
N GLY A 414 -9.06 7.11 16.75
CA GLY A 414 -9.60 5.94 16.06
C GLY A 414 -10.62 5.18 16.90
N ALA A 415 -10.62 3.85 16.80
CA ALA A 415 -11.57 3.02 17.54
C ALA A 415 -11.13 2.75 18.99
N CYS A 416 -9.84 2.92 19.29
CA CYS A 416 -9.27 2.61 20.61
C CYS A 416 -9.02 3.82 21.49
N GLY A 417 -9.42 5.02 21.04
CA GLY A 417 -9.25 6.28 21.75
C GLY A 417 -10.50 7.14 21.72
N SER A 418 -10.46 8.28 22.40
CA SER A 418 -11.55 9.25 22.48
C SER A 418 -11.61 10.18 21.27
N LEU A 419 -10.49 10.37 20.56
CA LEU A 419 -10.41 11.25 19.40
C LEU A 419 -10.72 10.49 18.11
N ARG A 420 -11.12 11.21 17.06
CA ARG A 420 -11.57 10.63 15.80
C ARG A 420 -10.72 11.10 14.64
N CYS A 421 -10.26 10.12 13.86
CA CYS A 421 -9.68 10.33 12.54
C CYS A 421 -10.37 9.35 11.59
N PRO A 422 -11.54 9.71 11.03
CA PRO A 422 -12.24 8.83 10.11
C PRO A 422 -11.44 8.71 8.80
N ARG A 423 -11.48 7.54 8.16
CA ARG A 423 -10.74 7.29 6.91
C ARG A 423 -11.13 8.25 5.78
N SER A 424 -12.35 8.79 5.80
CA SER A 424 -12.80 9.81 4.84
C SER A 424 -12.08 11.17 4.99
N GLN A 425 -11.41 11.40 6.11
CA GLN A 425 -10.66 12.62 6.43
C GLN A 425 -9.19 12.31 6.75
N SER A 426 -8.65 11.22 6.20
CA SER A 426 -7.27 10.80 6.50
C SER A 426 -6.26 11.88 6.21
N GLN A 427 -6.44 12.66 5.13
CA GLN A 427 -5.55 13.76 4.78
C GLN A 427 -5.48 14.81 5.88
N THR A 428 -6.62 15.28 6.38
CA THR A 428 -6.66 16.26 7.47
C THR A 428 -5.97 15.74 8.74
N CYS A 429 -6.07 14.45 9.03
CA CYS A 429 -5.35 13.87 10.16
C CYS A 429 -3.84 13.82 9.94
N PHE A 430 -3.41 13.59 8.69
CA PHE A 430 -2.01 13.58 8.32
C PHE A 430 -1.42 14.99 8.33
N ASP A 431 -2.14 15.99 7.81
CA ASP A 431 -1.75 17.40 7.88
C ASP A 431 -1.57 17.84 9.35
N MET A 432 -2.44 17.37 10.25
CA MET A 432 -2.30 17.58 11.69
C MET A 432 -1.01 16.97 12.27
N LEU A 433 -0.50 15.84 11.74
CA LEU A 433 0.82 15.32 12.16
C LEU A 433 1.95 16.27 11.72
N ASP A 434 1.82 16.88 10.55
CA ASP A 434 2.78 17.85 10.03
C ASP A 434 2.79 19.16 10.82
N GLU A 435 1.63 19.63 11.27
CA GLU A 435 1.47 20.97 11.83
C GLU A 435 1.44 21.01 13.36
N ASP A 436 0.77 20.06 14.00
CA ASP A 436 0.44 20.17 15.43
C ASP A 436 1.36 19.35 16.35
N TYR A 437 1.80 18.17 15.91
CA TYR A 437 2.42 17.15 16.78
C TYR A 437 3.92 17.02 16.58
N LYS A 438 4.69 16.91 17.68
CA LYS A 438 6.12 16.57 17.64
C LYS A 438 6.37 15.06 17.43
N PHE A 439 5.54 14.20 18.01
CA PHE A 439 5.78 12.76 18.00
C PHE A 439 4.57 11.97 17.51
N TYR A 440 4.84 10.81 16.91
CA TYR A 440 3.81 9.88 16.44
C TYR A 440 4.11 8.44 16.88
N LEU A 441 3.16 7.77 17.51
CA LEU A 441 3.30 6.35 17.86
C LEU A 441 3.05 5.48 16.62
N ALA A 442 4.12 5.02 15.99
CA ALA A 442 4.11 4.08 14.88
C ALA A 442 4.16 2.62 15.39
N PHE A 443 3.22 2.26 16.25
CA PHE A 443 3.19 0.94 16.92
C PHE A 443 2.51 -0.13 16.08
N GLU A 444 3.23 -1.19 15.75
CA GLU A 444 2.70 -2.36 15.05
C GLU A 444 1.81 -3.20 15.94
N ASN A 445 0.96 -4.03 15.32
CA ASN A 445 -0.02 -4.85 16.04
C ASN A 445 0.57 -6.14 16.63
N SER A 446 1.83 -6.47 16.30
CA SER A 446 2.53 -7.68 16.70
C SER A 446 4.03 -7.42 16.73
N ASN A 447 4.75 -8.13 17.60
CA ASN A 447 6.21 -8.06 17.62
C ASN A 447 6.77 -9.21 16.77
N CYS A 448 7.18 -8.91 15.53
CA CYS A 448 7.65 -9.89 14.57
C CYS A 448 8.85 -9.38 13.79
N LYS A 449 9.83 -10.25 13.53
CA LYS A 449 11.02 -9.98 12.72
C LYS A 449 10.65 -9.30 11.43
N ASP A 450 11.32 -8.19 11.11
CA ASP A 450 11.14 -7.35 9.91
C ASP A 450 9.72 -6.77 9.69
N TYR A 451 8.76 -6.95 10.62
CA TYR A 451 7.38 -6.47 10.42
C TYR A 451 7.27 -4.97 10.74
N ILE A 452 7.47 -4.16 9.70
CA ILE A 452 7.41 -2.69 9.75
C ILE A 452 6.50 -2.23 8.61
N THR A 453 5.46 -1.45 8.92
CA THR A 453 4.39 -1.17 7.96
C THR A 453 4.20 0.32 7.66
N GLU A 454 3.09 0.65 7.00
CA GLU A 454 2.65 2.02 6.71
C GLU A 454 2.61 2.93 7.95
N LYS A 455 2.44 2.38 9.16
CA LYS A 455 2.46 3.17 10.39
C LYS A 455 3.80 3.87 10.57
N PHE A 456 4.90 3.16 10.29
CA PHE A 456 6.23 3.75 10.37
C PHE A 456 6.55 4.57 9.13
N PHE A 457 6.42 3.97 7.95
CA PHE A 457 6.93 4.57 6.73
C PHE A 457 6.06 5.70 6.20
N VAL A 458 4.75 5.48 6.09
CA VAL A 458 3.81 6.44 5.50
C VAL A 458 3.39 7.47 6.54
N ASN A 459 2.83 7.02 7.66
CA ASN A 459 2.28 7.94 8.67
C ASN A 459 3.39 8.64 9.50
N GLY A 460 4.52 7.96 9.71
CA GLY A 460 5.66 8.50 10.45
C GLY A 460 6.62 9.28 9.56
N LEU A 461 7.46 8.56 8.81
CA LEU A 461 8.54 9.16 8.00
C LEU A 461 8.03 9.98 6.80
N GLY A 462 6.83 9.70 6.30
CA GLY A 462 6.16 10.46 5.25
C GLY A 462 5.74 11.87 5.68
N HIS A 463 5.73 12.15 6.98
CA HIS A 463 5.31 13.43 7.57
C HIS A 463 6.48 14.11 8.33
N ASN A 464 6.23 15.32 8.81
CA ASN A 464 7.13 16.18 9.57
C ASN A 464 6.97 15.93 11.07
N VAL A 465 6.93 14.66 11.46
CA VAL A 465 6.74 14.20 12.84
C VAL A 465 7.82 13.16 13.17
N LEU A 466 8.26 13.07 14.42
CA LEU A 466 9.25 12.07 14.83
C LEU A 466 8.54 10.77 15.25
N PRO A 467 8.67 9.66 14.48
CA PRO A 467 8.05 8.40 14.84
C PRO A 467 8.72 7.74 16.06
N ILE A 468 7.88 7.24 16.96
CA ILE A 468 8.24 6.36 18.08
C ILE A 468 7.71 4.98 17.72
N VAL A 469 8.59 3.98 17.66
CA VAL A 469 8.27 2.68 17.06
C VAL A 469 8.27 1.55 18.09
N MET A 470 7.42 0.56 17.82
CA MET A 470 7.31 -0.72 18.53
C MET A 470 6.79 -1.75 17.53
N GLY A 471 7.39 -2.95 17.50
CA GLY A 471 6.96 -4.00 16.59
C GLY A 471 8.10 -4.94 16.23
N ALA A 472 8.81 -4.64 15.15
CA ALA A 472 10.02 -5.37 14.78
C ALA A 472 11.17 -5.15 15.77
N HIS A 473 12.22 -5.97 15.66
CA HIS A 473 13.41 -5.85 16.51
C HIS A 473 14.14 -4.52 16.22
N PRO A 474 14.84 -3.89 17.19
CA PRO A 474 15.61 -2.66 16.94
C PRO A 474 16.55 -2.74 15.73
N THR A 475 17.21 -3.88 15.52
CA THR A 475 18.08 -4.10 14.36
C THR A 475 17.33 -4.13 13.03
N ASP A 476 16.06 -4.50 13.03
CA ASP A 476 15.24 -4.54 11.82
C ASP A 476 14.85 -3.13 11.40
N TYR A 477 14.44 -2.30 12.37
CA TYR A 477 14.21 -0.87 12.12
C TYR A 477 15.48 -0.18 11.64
N ALA A 478 16.62 -0.40 12.31
CA ALA A 478 17.90 0.21 11.94
C ALA A 478 18.35 -0.13 10.50
N ARG A 479 18.01 -1.32 10.00
CA ARG A 479 18.31 -1.72 8.61
C ARG A 479 17.32 -1.19 7.58
N SER A 480 16.13 -0.82 8.01
CA SER A 480 15.00 -0.49 7.11
C SER A 480 14.73 1.02 7.05
N SER A 481 15.26 1.79 8.00
CA SER A 481 15.02 3.22 8.12
C SER A 481 16.22 4.07 7.66
N PRO A 482 15.98 5.35 7.34
CA PRO A 482 17.05 6.32 7.37
C PRO A 482 17.71 6.39 8.76
N TYR A 483 19.00 6.71 8.78
CA TYR A 483 19.80 6.88 9.98
C TYR A 483 19.22 7.97 10.89
N ARG A 484 19.05 7.62 12.17
CA ARG A 484 18.56 8.52 13.23
C ARG A 484 17.26 9.24 12.85
N SER A 485 16.28 8.52 12.32
CA SER A 485 14.99 9.06 11.87
C SER A 485 13.81 8.74 12.78
N TYR A 486 14.04 8.05 13.89
CA TYR A 486 12.99 7.50 14.76
C TYR A 486 13.53 7.23 16.17
N ILE A 487 12.63 6.89 17.10
CA ILE A 487 12.95 6.46 18.47
C ILE A 487 12.36 5.06 18.67
N HIS A 488 13.14 4.11 19.19
CA HIS A 488 12.64 2.77 19.50
C HIS A 488 12.31 2.64 20.99
N VAL A 489 11.15 2.08 21.34
CA VAL A 489 10.73 1.93 22.74
C VAL A 489 11.71 1.09 23.58
N ASP A 490 12.26 0.02 22.99
CA ASP A 490 13.25 -0.86 23.64
C ASP A 490 14.66 -0.22 23.81
N GLU A 491 14.83 1.07 23.51
CA GLU A 491 16.02 1.86 23.90
C GLU A 491 15.91 2.40 25.34
N PHE A 492 14.72 2.34 25.95
CA PHE A 492 14.41 2.90 27.27
C PHE A 492 14.01 1.79 28.25
N GLU A 493 14.39 1.89 29.51
CA GLU A 493 14.01 1.00 30.60
C GLU A 493 12.49 0.99 30.84
N SER A 494 11.80 2.11 30.60
CA SER A 494 10.36 2.22 30.83
C SER A 494 9.69 3.31 29.97
N PRO A 495 8.35 3.27 29.84
CA PRO A 495 7.58 4.38 29.25
C PRO A 495 7.81 5.73 29.94
N LYS A 496 8.15 5.74 31.23
CA LYS A 496 8.48 6.96 31.98
C LYS A 496 9.79 7.58 31.51
N GLU A 497 10.83 6.76 31.36
CA GLU A 497 12.13 7.23 30.87
C GLU A 497 12.02 7.73 29.41
N LEU A 498 11.25 7.02 28.57
CA LEU A 498 10.92 7.52 27.24
C LEU A 498 10.23 8.90 27.33
N ALA A 499 9.23 9.08 28.18
CA ALA A 499 8.56 10.38 28.33
C ALA A 499 9.53 11.49 28.78
N GLU A 500 10.47 11.20 29.69
CA GLU A 500 11.50 12.15 30.12
C GLU A 500 12.39 12.56 28.93
N TYR A 501 12.76 11.62 28.07
CA TYR A 501 13.50 11.91 26.83
C TYR A 501 12.68 12.73 25.83
N LEU A 502 11.39 12.43 25.66
CA LEU A 502 10.49 13.21 24.79
C LEU A 502 10.31 14.66 25.30
N HIS A 503 10.22 14.87 26.61
CA HIS A 503 10.21 16.23 27.20
C HIS A 503 11.52 16.98 26.97
N ARG A 504 12.65 16.28 26.95
CA ARG A 504 13.94 16.89 26.60
C ARG A 504 13.95 17.34 25.13
N LEU A 505 13.51 16.47 24.21
CA LEU A 505 13.37 16.82 22.79
C LEU A 505 12.36 17.96 22.56
N ASP A 506 11.29 18.01 23.34
CA ASP A 506 10.29 19.06 23.23
C ASP A 506 10.85 20.46 23.56
N ARG A 507 11.81 20.54 24.50
CA ARG A 507 12.43 21.78 24.99
C ARG A 507 13.69 22.19 24.22
N ASP A 508 14.22 21.30 23.38
CA ASP A 508 15.47 21.48 22.64
C ASP A 508 15.21 21.23 21.16
N ASP A 509 14.87 22.31 20.45
CA ASP A 509 14.58 22.27 19.02
C ASP A 509 15.78 21.76 18.22
N ASP A 510 17.03 22.09 18.59
CA ASP A 510 18.21 21.61 17.86
C ASP A 510 18.35 20.08 17.98
N LEU A 511 18.13 19.55 19.17
CA LEU A 511 18.15 18.11 19.41
C LEU A 511 16.99 17.41 18.68
N TYR A 512 15.78 17.96 18.69
CA TYR A 512 14.65 17.42 17.93
C TYR A 512 14.92 17.45 16.42
N ASN A 513 15.37 18.57 15.87
CA ASN A 513 15.68 18.72 14.44
C ASN A 513 16.84 17.82 13.98
N SER A 514 17.72 17.38 14.89
CA SER A 514 18.77 16.42 14.56
C SER A 514 18.23 15.08 14.00
N TYR A 515 16.98 14.72 14.33
CA TYR A 515 16.30 13.52 13.81
C TYR A 515 15.77 13.66 12.38
N PHE A 516 15.81 14.86 11.80
CA PHE A 516 15.32 15.14 10.46
C PHE A 516 16.43 15.34 9.44
N ARG A 517 17.69 15.26 9.87
CA ARG A 517 18.87 15.45 8.99
C ARG A 517 18.98 14.44 7.86
N TRP A 518 18.28 13.31 7.94
CA TRP A 518 18.21 12.34 6.85
C TRP A 518 17.36 12.82 5.66
N LYS A 519 16.44 13.77 5.86
CA LYS A 519 15.58 14.27 4.77
C LYS A 519 16.46 14.91 3.69
N GLY A 520 16.23 14.53 2.45
CA GLY A 520 17.03 14.93 1.29
C GLY A 520 18.18 13.99 0.93
N THR A 521 18.56 13.04 1.78
CA THR A 521 19.69 12.11 1.51
C THR A 521 19.32 10.88 0.68
N GLY A 522 18.03 10.68 0.42
CA GLY A 522 17.50 9.54 -0.31
C GLY A 522 16.01 9.69 -0.63
N GLU A 523 15.38 8.58 -0.99
CA GLU A 523 13.94 8.50 -1.26
C GLU A 523 13.38 7.11 -0.93
N PHE A 524 12.06 7.04 -0.74
CA PHE A 524 11.34 5.77 -0.75
C PHE A 524 11.15 5.31 -2.22
N ILE A 525 11.71 4.15 -2.55
CA ILE A 525 11.68 3.62 -3.92
C ILE A 525 10.51 2.66 -4.11
N ASN A 526 9.89 2.72 -5.30
CA ASN A 526 9.03 1.63 -5.74
C ASN A 526 9.90 0.39 -5.95
N THR A 527 9.52 -0.73 -5.35
CA THR A 527 10.29 -1.98 -5.45
C THR A 527 10.00 -2.74 -6.75
N TYR A 528 9.10 -2.26 -7.61
CA TYR A 528 8.68 -2.87 -8.88
C TYR A 528 8.53 -4.39 -8.78
N PHE A 529 7.67 -4.83 -7.85
CA PHE A 529 7.47 -6.24 -7.50
C PHE A 529 7.39 -7.15 -8.72
N TRP A 530 6.55 -6.81 -9.70
CA TRP A 530 6.37 -7.61 -10.92
C TRP A 530 7.62 -7.65 -11.80
N CYS A 531 8.34 -6.54 -11.96
CA CYS A 531 9.62 -6.56 -12.68
C CYS A 531 10.61 -7.54 -12.05
N ARG A 532 10.70 -7.57 -10.72
CA ARG A 532 11.57 -8.50 -10.00
C ARG A 532 11.11 -9.94 -10.13
N VAL A 533 9.81 -10.23 -9.97
CA VAL A 533 9.27 -11.59 -10.18
C VAL A 533 9.57 -12.08 -11.60
N CYS A 534 9.36 -11.24 -12.62
CA CYS A 534 9.67 -11.60 -14.00
C CYS A 534 11.16 -11.88 -14.19
N ALA A 535 12.02 -10.97 -13.72
CA ALA A 535 13.47 -11.14 -13.81
C ALA A 535 13.93 -12.44 -13.12
N MET A 536 13.36 -12.79 -11.96
CA MET A 536 13.72 -14.00 -11.23
C MET A 536 13.19 -15.28 -11.88
N LEU A 537 12.07 -15.24 -12.62
CA LEU A 537 11.58 -16.39 -13.40
C LEU A 537 12.44 -16.70 -14.63
N HIS A 538 13.19 -15.72 -15.11
CA HIS A 538 14.19 -15.89 -16.16
C HIS A 538 15.59 -16.18 -15.62
N ASP A 539 15.72 -16.34 -14.30
CA ASP A 539 16.99 -16.72 -13.70
C ASP A 539 17.26 -18.23 -13.86
N ASP A 540 18.49 -18.55 -14.23
CA ASP A 540 19.00 -19.91 -14.45
C ASP A 540 19.45 -20.54 -13.12
N ARG A 541 18.51 -20.64 -12.16
CA ARG A 541 18.75 -21.20 -10.83
C ARG A 541 18.17 -22.62 -10.72
N PRO A 542 18.86 -23.56 -10.03
CA PRO A 542 18.27 -24.84 -9.67
C PRO A 542 16.95 -24.68 -8.89
N PRO A 543 15.94 -25.55 -9.15
CA PRO A 543 14.71 -25.55 -8.39
C PRO A 543 14.97 -25.67 -6.89
N LYS A 544 14.22 -24.91 -6.08
CA LYS A 544 14.28 -24.96 -4.62
C LYS A 544 12.89 -25.07 -4.02
N TYR A 545 12.78 -25.59 -2.81
CA TYR A 545 11.54 -25.59 -2.04
C TYR A 545 11.85 -25.47 -0.55
N TYR A 546 10.88 -24.94 0.20
CA TYR A 546 10.93 -24.93 1.66
C TYR A 546 10.58 -26.32 2.17
N LYS A 547 11.42 -26.89 3.05
CA LYS A 547 11.12 -28.17 3.72
C LYS A 547 9.85 -28.04 4.57
N ASP A 548 9.80 -26.99 5.38
CA ASP A 548 8.58 -26.52 6.04
C ASP A 548 8.56 -24.98 5.98
N VAL A 549 7.62 -24.44 5.20
CA VAL A 549 7.44 -22.99 5.09
C VAL A 549 6.86 -22.39 6.38
N ASN A 550 6.17 -23.18 7.21
CA ASN A 550 5.67 -22.71 8.50
C ASN A 550 6.81 -22.59 9.51
N GLU A 551 7.75 -23.53 9.56
CA GLU A 551 8.94 -23.37 10.40
C GLU A 551 9.68 -22.07 10.07
N TRP A 552 9.88 -21.80 8.77
CA TRP A 552 10.45 -20.53 8.33
C TRP A 552 9.59 -19.33 8.74
N TRP A 553 8.28 -19.34 8.43
CA TRP A 553 7.40 -18.17 8.56
C TRP A 553 6.91 -17.87 9.97
N ARG A 554 6.70 -18.90 10.80
CA ARG A 554 6.07 -18.81 12.13
C ARG A 554 6.76 -19.66 13.19
N GLY A 555 7.99 -20.10 12.93
CA GLY A 555 8.79 -20.83 13.91
C GLY A 555 9.29 -19.94 15.06
N ASP A 556 10.00 -20.57 15.97
CA ASP A 556 10.50 -19.94 17.19
C ASP A 556 11.42 -18.75 16.87
N GLY A 557 11.22 -17.64 17.59
CA GLY A 557 12.01 -16.43 17.39
C GLY A 557 11.61 -15.54 16.22
N VAL A 558 10.61 -15.94 15.42
CA VAL A 558 10.08 -15.05 14.37
C VAL A 558 9.22 -13.96 14.97
N CYS A 559 8.37 -14.30 15.94
CA CYS A 559 7.55 -13.35 16.67
C CYS A 559 7.63 -13.62 18.17
N THR A 560 7.41 -12.58 18.97
CA THR A 560 7.31 -12.67 20.43
C THR A 560 6.05 -11.93 20.91
N THR A 561 5.60 -12.24 22.12
CA THR A 561 4.50 -11.51 22.80
C THR A 561 5.02 -10.49 23.83
N SER A 562 6.29 -10.62 24.23
CA SER A 562 7.02 -9.69 25.10
C SER A 562 7.77 -8.62 24.30
N SER A 563 8.48 -7.72 24.99
CA SER A 563 9.48 -6.86 24.33
C SER A 563 10.62 -7.72 23.74
N TRP A 564 11.33 -7.20 22.74
CA TRP A 564 12.50 -7.88 22.19
C TRP A 564 13.64 -7.94 23.21
N ARG A 565 13.79 -6.88 24.03
CA ARG A 565 14.72 -6.88 25.15
C ARG A 565 14.49 -8.05 26.11
N GLU A 566 13.27 -8.26 26.58
CA GLU A 566 12.94 -9.39 27.47
C GLU A 566 13.17 -10.73 26.80
N HIS A 567 12.77 -10.84 25.53
CA HIS A 567 12.93 -12.06 24.75
C HIS A 567 14.40 -12.45 24.59
N ASP A 568 15.28 -11.48 24.33
CA ASP A 568 16.70 -11.73 24.14
C ASP A 568 17.42 -12.05 25.45
N LEU A 569 16.99 -11.45 26.57
CA LEU A 569 17.48 -11.81 27.90
C LEU A 569 17.04 -13.23 28.33
N ALA A 570 15.86 -13.67 27.89
CA ALA A 570 15.31 -14.98 28.23
C ALA A 570 15.90 -16.13 27.38
N ARG A 571 16.57 -15.83 26.26
CA ARG A 571 17.22 -16.86 25.44
C ARG A 571 18.48 -17.38 26.13
N PRO A 572 18.66 -18.71 26.22
CA PRO A 572 19.95 -19.27 26.61
C PRO A 572 21.02 -18.72 25.67
N GLN A 573 22.04 -18.04 26.22
CA GLN A 573 23.21 -17.72 25.43
C GLN A 573 23.91 -19.06 25.14
N ASN A 574 23.72 -19.57 23.92
CA ASN A 574 24.54 -20.66 23.42
C ASN A 574 25.97 -20.13 23.28
N THR A 575 26.78 -20.35 24.31
CA THR A 575 28.24 -20.26 24.29
C THR A 575 28.84 -21.30 23.37
#